data_AF-A0A2N3X231-F1
#
_entry.id   AF-A0A2N3X231-F1
#
_cell.length_a   1.000
_cell.length_b   1.000
_cell.length_c   1.000
_cell.angle_alpha   90.00
_cell.angle_beta   90.00
_cell.angle_gamma   90.00
#
_symmetry.space_group_name_H-M   'P 1'
#
loop_
_entity.id
_entity.type
_entity.pdbx_description
1 polymer ?
#
loop_
_entity_poly.entity_id
_entity_poly.type
_entity_poly.pdbx_seq_one_letter_code
_entity_poly.pdbx_strand_id
1 'polypeptide(L)'
;MTPIADDLVLATRTGDLDEVVRLLGELDSLPVRLRVLRGLVHRCAAAVTDRFGPQPEDAVFTAVAVDEHAGAADVDDLPPAVRAALRAVLAELNGDFEALEVQLSLAVREPRLTGVVHCLLWAAGLPGFSAR
;
A
#
# COMPACT_ATOMS: atom_id res chain seq x y z
N MET A 1 -2.76 -14.40 -2.39
CA MET A 1 -2.65 -13.27 -3.34
C MET A 1 -4.01 -12.99 -3.94
N THR A 2 -4.42 -11.72 -4.02
CA THR A 2 -5.74 -11.34 -4.54
C THR A 2 -5.58 -10.84 -5.97
N PRO A 3 -6.22 -11.46 -6.98
CA PRO A 3 -5.99 -11.16 -8.40
C PRO A 3 -6.20 -9.68 -8.73
N ILE A 4 -7.28 -9.06 -8.22
CA ILE A 4 -7.58 -7.63 -8.44
C ILE A 4 -6.42 -6.70 -8.04
N ALA A 5 -5.73 -7.02 -6.95
CA ALA A 5 -4.63 -6.17 -6.50
C ALA A 5 -3.38 -6.35 -7.37
N ASP A 6 -3.17 -7.52 -8.00
CA ASP A 6 -2.08 -7.73 -8.97
C ASP A 6 -2.43 -7.00 -10.26
N ASP A 7 -3.67 -7.17 -10.72
CA ASP A 7 -4.19 -6.57 -11.95
C ASP A 7 -4.16 -5.03 -11.88
N LEU A 8 -4.54 -4.44 -10.75
CA LEU A 8 -4.43 -3.00 -10.51
C LEU A 8 -2.99 -2.51 -10.63
N VAL A 9 -2.03 -3.22 -10.02
CA VAL A 9 -0.61 -2.84 -10.07
C VAL A 9 -0.08 -2.97 -11.49
N LEU A 10 -0.43 -4.04 -12.20
CA LEU A 10 -0.03 -4.27 -13.59
C LEU A 10 -0.58 -3.16 -14.50
N ALA A 11 -1.90 -2.91 -14.46
CA ALA A 11 -2.56 -1.87 -15.24
C ALA A 11 -1.97 -0.48 -14.96
N THR A 12 -1.67 -0.18 -13.69
CA THR A 12 -1.02 1.08 -13.30
C THR A 12 0.38 1.20 -13.90
N ARG A 13 1.16 0.11 -13.93
CA ARG A 13 2.53 0.09 -14.49
C ARG A 13 2.55 0.17 -16.01
N THR A 14 1.58 -0.42 -16.69
CA THR A 14 1.47 -0.38 -18.16
C THR A 14 0.81 0.91 -18.65
N GLY A 15 0.27 1.74 -17.76
CA GLY A 15 -0.46 2.96 -18.11
C GLY A 15 -1.85 2.68 -18.68
N ASP A 16 -2.41 1.48 -18.45
CA ASP A 16 -3.77 1.12 -18.85
C ASP A 16 -4.78 1.75 -17.90
N LEU A 17 -5.05 3.04 -18.10
CA LEU A 17 -5.93 3.83 -17.24
C LEU A 17 -7.38 3.37 -17.28
N ASP A 18 -7.85 2.85 -18.41
CA ASP A 18 -9.22 2.34 -18.56
C ASP A 18 -9.42 1.11 -17.67
N GLU A 19 -8.43 0.20 -17.65
CA GLU A 19 -8.45 -0.97 -16.78
C GLU A 19 -8.33 -0.59 -15.30
N VAL A 20 -7.48 0.39 -14.96
CA VAL A 20 -7.39 0.91 -13.58
C VAL A 20 -8.74 1.45 -13.10
N VAL A 21 -9.41 2.29 -13.91
CA VAL A 21 -10.72 2.85 -13.55
C VAL A 21 -11.76 1.75 -13.40
N ARG A 22 -11.79 0.78 -14.33
CA ARG A 22 -12.70 -0.37 -14.27
C ARG A 22 -12.51 -1.16 -12.98
N LEU A 23 -11.28 -1.53 -12.64
CA LEU A 23 -10.96 -2.30 -11.45
C LEU A 23 -11.24 -1.51 -10.16
N LEU A 24 -10.91 -0.22 -10.11
CA LEU A 24 -11.26 0.64 -8.96
C LEU A 24 -12.78 0.74 -8.77
N GLY A 25 -13.55 0.69 -9.84
CA GLY A 25 -15.01 0.64 -9.81
C GLY A 25 -15.58 -0.61 -9.12
N GLU A 26 -14.84 -1.73 -9.08
CA GLU A 26 -15.25 -2.96 -8.40
C GLU A 26 -15.08 -2.89 -6.86
N LEU A 27 -14.42 -1.85 -6.33
CA LEU A 27 -14.21 -1.66 -4.90
C LEU A 27 -15.43 -1.01 -4.22
N ASP A 28 -16.61 -1.51 -4.52
CA ASP A 28 -17.89 -0.95 -4.05
C ASP A 28 -18.19 -1.26 -2.57
N SER A 29 -17.65 -2.36 -2.06
CA SER A 29 -17.94 -2.89 -0.73
C SER A 29 -16.71 -2.93 0.18
N LEU A 30 -16.94 -2.72 1.48
CA LEU A 30 -15.87 -2.75 2.49
C LEU A 30 -15.04 -4.05 2.47
N PRO A 31 -15.62 -5.26 2.35
CA PRO A 31 -14.83 -6.50 2.29
C PRO A 31 -13.92 -6.57 1.06
N VAL A 32 -14.37 -6.08 -0.10
CA VAL A 32 -13.55 -6.04 -1.32
C VAL A 32 -12.42 -5.04 -1.16
N ARG A 33 -12.72 -3.82 -0.68
CA ARG A 33 -11.70 -2.80 -0.38
C ARG A 33 -10.62 -3.31 0.57
N LEU A 34 -11.03 -3.97 1.66
CA LEU A 34 -10.11 -4.51 2.66
C LEU A 34 -9.18 -5.56 2.06
N ARG A 35 -9.74 -6.46 1.24
CA ARG A 35 -8.97 -7.50 0.57
C ARG A 35 -7.96 -6.91 -0.42
N VAL A 36 -8.38 -5.94 -1.24
CA VAL A 36 -7.50 -5.27 -2.20
C VAL A 36 -6.41 -4.50 -1.48
N LEU A 37 -6.75 -3.70 -0.47
CA LEU A 37 -5.77 -2.93 0.30
C LEU A 37 -4.73 -3.84 0.96
N ARG A 38 -5.15 -4.95 1.57
CA ARG A 38 -4.22 -5.94 2.14
C ARG A 38 -3.24 -6.47 1.09
N GLY A 39 -3.74 -6.80 -0.11
CA GLY A 39 -2.89 -7.24 -1.21
C GLY A 39 -1.86 -6.18 -1.62
N LEU A 40 -2.26 -4.91 -1.66
CA LEU A 40 -1.35 -3.80 -1.97
C LEU A 40 -0.32 -3.56 -0.87
N VAL A 41 -0.74 -3.60 0.40
CA VAL A 41 0.13 -3.48 1.57
C VAL A 41 1.20 -4.58 1.58
N HIS A 42 0.78 -5.83 1.36
CA HIS A 42 1.68 -6.96 1.27
C HIS A 42 2.71 -6.80 0.16
N ARG A 43 2.31 -6.30 -1.03
CA ARG A 43 3.26 -6.03 -2.13
C ARG A 43 4.23 -4.91 -1.80
N CYS A 44 3.77 -3.85 -1.14
CA CYS A 44 4.67 -2.78 -0.70
C CYS A 44 5.72 -3.32 0.26
N ALA A 45 5.29 -4.09 1.26
CA ALA A 45 6.19 -4.71 2.23
C ALA A 45 7.18 -5.68 1.56
N ALA A 46 6.69 -6.57 0.70
CA ALA A 46 7.54 -7.50 -0.04
C ALA A 46 8.60 -6.78 -0.90
N ALA A 47 8.21 -5.74 -1.65
CA ALA A 47 9.15 -4.99 -2.47
C ALA A 47 10.21 -4.24 -1.64
N VAL A 48 9.85 -3.75 -0.45
CA VAL A 48 10.81 -3.15 0.49
C VAL A 48 11.75 -4.23 1.04
N THR A 49 11.24 -5.36 1.52
CA THR A 49 12.06 -6.46 2.04
C THR A 49 13.02 -7.00 0.98
N ASP A 50 12.54 -7.22 -0.25
CA ASP A 50 13.36 -7.68 -1.38
C ASP A 50 14.51 -6.72 -1.69
N ARG A 51 14.25 -5.40 -1.60
CA ARG A 51 15.27 -4.37 -1.84
C ARG A 51 16.39 -4.38 -0.80
N PHE A 52 16.06 -4.64 0.47
CA PHE A 52 17.04 -4.60 1.55
C PHE A 52 17.68 -5.97 1.85
N GLY A 53 17.09 -7.07 1.36
CA GLY A 53 17.58 -8.43 1.60
C GLY A 53 17.33 -8.91 3.05
N PRO A 54 17.97 -10.01 3.48
CA PRO A 54 17.81 -10.52 4.84
C PRO A 54 18.20 -9.47 5.89
N GLN A 55 17.30 -9.20 6.83
CA GLN A 55 17.54 -8.26 7.93
C GLN A 55 17.86 -9.01 9.23
N PRO A 56 18.61 -8.37 10.16
CA PRO A 56 18.69 -8.82 11.55
C PRO A 56 17.31 -8.98 12.19
N GLU A 57 17.18 -9.88 13.17
CA GLU A 57 15.91 -10.14 13.88
C GLU A 57 15.37 -8.89 14.63
N ASP A 58 16.24 -7.95 14.98
CA ASP A 58 15.92 -6.71 15.70
C ASP A 58 15.81 -5.47 14.78
N ALA A 59 15.84 -5.66 13.46
CA ALA A 59 15.68 -4.56 12.52
C ALA A 59 14.26 -4.00 12.56
N VAL A 60 14.16 -2.67 12.60
CA VAL A 60 12.89 -1.94 12.59
C VAL A 60 12.78 -1.09 11.33
N PHE A 61 11.70 -1.26 10.58
CA PHE A 61 11.38 -0.41 9.45
C PHE A 61 10.64 0.84 9.92
N THR A 62 11.13 2.00 9.49
CA THR A 62 10.48 3.31 9.70
C THR A 62 10.28 4.01 8.36
N ALA A 63 9.36 4.97 8.32
CA ALA A 63 9.11 5.78 7.14
C ALA A 63 9.29 7.26 7.47
N VAL A 64 9.83 8.01 6.50
CA VAL A 64 9.88 9.47 6.51
C VAL A 64 9.02 9.94 5.35
N ALA A 65 8.08 10.85 5.63
CA ALA A 65 7.33 11.53 4.59
C ALA A 65 8.12 12.76 4.13
N VAL A 66 8.12 13.00 2.81
CA VAL A 66 8.72 14.19 2.22
C VAL A 66 7.72 14.86 1.28
N ASP A 67 7.80 16.18 1.18
CA ASP A 67 7.01 16.97 0.22
C ASP A 67 7.63 16.96 -1.19
N GLU A 68 6.99 17.67 -2.12
CA GLU A 68 7.47 17.78 -3.51
C GLU A 68 8.81 18.52 -3.67
N HIS A 69 9.27 19.24 -2.65
CA HIS A 69 10.55 19.91 -2.59
C HIS A 69 11.60 19.11 -1.81
N ALA A 70 11.31 17.84 -1.47
CA ALA A 70 12.12 16.97 -0.62
C ALA A 70 12.33 17.50 0.82
N GLY A 71 11.46 18.40 1.27
CA GLY A 71 11.36 18.82 2.68
C GLY A 71 10.75 17.72 3.53
N ALA A 72 11.21 17.58 4.78
CA ALA A 72 10.62 16.63 5.71
C ALA A 72 9.17 17.06 6.05
N ALA A 73 8.23 16.14 5.89
CA ALA A 73 6.84 16.32 6.26
C ALA A 73 6.48 15.41 7.45
N ASP A 74 5.60 15.87 8.33
CA ASP A 74 5.09 15.03 9.40
C ASP A 74 4.12 13.98 8.81
N VAL A 75 4.32 12.72 9.19
CA VAL A 75 3.40 11.64 8.82
C VAL A 75 2.00 11.90 9.37
N ASP A 76 1.88 12.63 10.49
CA ASP A 76 0.60 13.01 11.09
C ASP A 76 -0.15 14.08 10.30
N ASP A 77 0.51 14.80 9.38
CA ASP A 77 -0.14 15.73 8.46
C ASP A 77 -0.71 15.04 7.21
N LEU A 78 -0.35 13.76 6.98
CA LEU A 78 -0.92 13.00 5.86
C LEU A 78 -2.44 12.81 6.04
N PRO A 79 -3.22 12.77 4.93
CA PRO A 79 -4.64 12.46 5.00
C PRO A 79 -4.89 11.16 5.79
N PRO A 80 -5.92 11.09 6.66
CA PRO A 80 -6.08 9.98 7.60
C PRO A 80 -6.04 8.58 6.97
N ALA A 81 -6.66 8.41 5.80
CA ALA A 81 -6.67 7.13 5.08
C ALA A 81 -5.28 6.77 4.51
N VAL A 82 -4.52 7.76 4.06
CA VAL A 82 -3.15 7.59 3.55
C VAL A 82 -2.20 7.25 4.70
N ARG A 83 -2.33 7.97 5.81
CA ARG A 83 -1.58 7.69 7.05
C ARG A 83 -1.84 6.27 7.55
N ALA A 84 -3.10 5.84 7.58
CA ALA A 84 -3.47 4.49 7.96
C ALA A 84 -2.89 3.45 6.99
N ALA A 85 -2.94 3.69 5.67
CA ALA A 85 -2.32 2.80 4.69
C ALA A 85 -0.80 2.69 4.87
N LEU A 86 -0.10 3.81 5.11
CA LEU A 86 1.34 3.82 5.41
C LEU A 86 1.65 3.03 6.68
N ARG A 87 0.89 3.25 7.76
CA ARG A 87 1.04 2.51 9.02
C ARG A 87 0.75 1.02 8.85
N ALA A 88 -0.17 0.63 7.97
CA ALA A 88 -0.40 -0.78 7.63
C ALA A 88 0.82 -1.40 6.94
N VAL A 89 1.47 -0.69 6.01
CA VAL A 89 2.73 -1.15 5.40
C VAL A 89 3.84 -1.32 6.43
N LEU A 90 4.00 -0.36 7.34
CA LEU A 90 4.98 -0.46 8.42
C LEU A 90 4.66 -1.61 9.38
N ALA A 91 3.39 -1.82 9.72
CA ALA A 91 2.97 -2.93 10.57
C ALA A 91 3.28 -4.30 9.92
N GLU A 92 2.97 -4.47 8.63
CA GLU A 92 3.33 -5.67 7.86
C GLU A 92 4.85 -5.88 7.83
N LEU A 93 5.63 -4.83 7.57
CA LEU A 93 7.11 -4.90 7.53
C LEU A 93 7.73 -5.28 8.87
N ASN A 94 7.15 -4.82 9.98
CA ASN A 94 7.65 -5.08 11.33
C ASN A 94 6.99 -6.31 11.99
N GLY A 95 6.13 -7.06 11.29
CA GLY A 95 5.46 -8.24 11.83
C GLY A 95 4.40 -7.94 12.91
N ASP A 96 3.92 -6.70 13.02
CA ASP A 96 2.88 -6.29 13.96
C ASP A 96 1.49 -6.55 13.37
N PHE A 97 1.02 -7.79 13.47
CA PHE A 97 -0.26 -8.22 12.89
C PHE A 97 -1.47 -7.52 13.53
N GLU A 98 -1.42 -7.18 14.82
CA GLU A 98 -2.53 -6.51 15.50
C GLU A 98 -2.69 -5.08 14.97
N ALA A 99 -1.58 -4.34 14.90
CA ALA A 99 -1.59 -3.00 14.31
C ALA A 99 -2.01 -3.04 12.84
N LEU A 100 -1.54 -4.03 12.07
CA LEU A 100 -1.89 -4.20 10.67
C LEU A 100 -3.42 -4.26 10.48
N GLU A 101 -4.12 -5.11 11.23
CA GLU A 101 -5.58 -5.26 11.11
C GLU A 101 -6.34 -3.96 11.42
N VAL A 102 -5.89 -3.24 12.45
CA VAL A 102 -6.47 -1.94 12.84
C VAL A 102 -6.26 -0.92 11.73
N GLN A 103 -5.03 -0.80 11.22
CA GLN A 103 -4.71 0.20 10.20
C GLN A 103 -5.40 -0.07 8.86
N LEU A 104 -5.47 -1.33 8.43
CA LEU A 104 -6.24 -1.73 7.25
C LEU A 104 -7.72 -1.34 7.41
N SER A 105 -8.31 -1.62 8.57
CA SER A 105 -9.70 -1.27 8.88
C SER A 105 -9.95 0.23 8.88
N LEU A 106 -8.99 1.04 9.35
CA LEU A 106 -9.09 2.50 9.34
C LEU A 106 -8.98 3.06 7.91
N ALA A 107 -8.04 2.55 7.12
CA ALA A 107 -7.79 3.02 5.76
C ALA A 107 -8.98 2.80 4.82
N VAL A 108 -9.70 1.69 4.93
CA VAL A 108 -10.83 1.36 4.03
C VAL A 108 -12.16 2.02 4.40
N ARG A 109 -12.27 2.64 5.58
CA ARG A 109 -13.48 3.35 6.01
C ARG A 109 -13.72 4.66 5.25
N GLU A 110 -12.69 5.18 4.59
CA GLU A 110 -12.79 6.40 3.80
C GLU A 110 -13.51 6.11 2.46
N PRO A 111 -14.58 6.86 2.12
CA PRO A 111 -15.38 6.58 0.93
C PRO A 111 -14.64 6.73 -0.40
N ARG A 112 -13.69 7.66 -0.52
CA ARG A 112 -13.01 8.08 -1.76
C ARG A 112 -11.81 7.20 -2.15
N LEU A 113 -11.62 6.05 -1.48
CA LEU A 113 -10.52 5.12 -1.76
C LEU A 113 -9.12 5.75 -1.65
N THR A 114 -8.97 6.87 -0.96
CA THR A 114 -7.72 7.66 -0.99
C THR A 114 -6.51 6.84 -0.52
N GLY A 115 -6.69 6.06 0.55
CA GLY A 115 -5.64 5.16 1.06
C GLY A 115 -5.31 4.00 0.11
N VAL A 116 -6.31 3.46 -0.59
CA VAL A 116 -6.12 2.40 -1.59
C VAL A 116 -5.33 2.93 -2.78
N VAL A 117 -5.70 4.11 -3.30
CA VAL A 117 -5.04 4.73 -4.45
C VAL A 117 -3.58 5.06 -4.12
N HIS A 118 -3.28 5.64 -2.96
CA HIS A 118 -1.89 5.91 -2.59
C HIS A 118 -1.08 4.63 -2.40
N CYS A 119 -1.65 3.61 -1.76
CA CYS A 119 -0.99 2.32 -1.62
C CYS A 119 -0.74 1.63 -2.97
N LEU A 120 -1.67 1.77 -3.93
CA LEU A 120 -1.49 1.32 -5.31
C LEU A 120 -0.33 2.05 -6.00
N LEU A 121 -0.26 3.37 -5.88
CA LEU A 121 0.84 4.15 -6.44
C LEU A 121 2.20 3.75 -5.86
N TRP A 122 2.27 3.48 -4.55
CA TRP A 122 3.49 2.93 -3.93
C TRP A 122 3.83 1.54 -4.48
N ALA A 123 2.87 0.63 -4.52
CA ALA A 123 3.08 -0.73 -5.04
C ALA A 123 3.51 -0.74 -6.51
N ALA A 124 2.96 0.16 -7.33
CA ALA A 124 3.31 0.29 -8.74
C ALA A 124 4.70 0.94 -8.94
N GLY A 125 5.04 1.94 -8.12
CA GLY A 125 6.31 2.68 -8.19
C GLY A 125 7.51 1.99 -7.54
N LEU A 126 7.27 1.04 -6.63
CA LEU A 126 8.34 0.23 -6.05
C LEU A 126 8.86 -0.80 -7.09
N PRO A 127 10.19 -0.95 -7.23
CA PRO A 127 10.74 -2.03 -8.04
C PRO A 127 10.37 -3.36 -7.38
N GLY A 128 9.57 -4.15 -8.08
CA GLY A 128 8.95 -5.35 -7.51
C GLY A 128 8.06 -6.02 -8.53
N PHE A 129 8.68 -6.48 -9.63
CA PHE A 129 8.12 -7.49 -10.53
C PHE A 129 9.24 -8.07 -11.38
N SER A 130 9.79 -9.20 -10.93
CA SER A 130 10.36 -10.16 -11.86
C SER A 130 9.26 -11.19 -12.07
N ALA A 131 8.54 -11.10 -13.19
CA ALA A 131 7.84 -12.26 -13.72
C ALA A 131 8.93 -13.31 -13.98
N ARG A 132 8.92 -14.38 -13.19
CA ARG A 132 9.52 -15.65 -13.58
C ARG A 132 8.42 -16.57 -14.04
#